data_AF-A0A7K0JAL2-F1
#
_entry.id   AF-A0A7K0JAL2-F1
#
_cell.length_a   1.000
_cell.length_b   1.000
_cell.length_c   1.000
_cell.angle_alpha   90.00
_cell.angle_beta   90.00
_cell.angle_gamma   90.00
#
_symmetry.space_group_name_H-M   'P 1'
#
loop_
_entity.id
_entity.type
_entity.pdbx_description
1 polymer ?
#
loop_
_entity_poly.entity_id
_entity_poly.type
_entity_poly.pdbx_seq_one_letter_code
_entity_poly.pdbx_strand_id
1 'polypeptide(L)' 'MMTRTEMNMLTERFAEVTGKQNDSVMNSARCAEYLGISQGALRKRVHDGTIPYTKKGKLLYFSKQDVNKYLLDK' A
#
# COMPACT_ATOMS: atom_id res chain seq x y z
N MET A 1 0.57 -5.59 37.13
CA MET A 1 0.22 -4.43 36.29
C MET A 1 1.15 -4.47 35.10
N MET A 2 0.65 -4.27 33.89
CA MET A 2 1.49 -4.35 32.69
C MET A 2 2.46 -3.18 32.66
N THR A 3 3.74 -3.44 32.39
CA THR A 3 4.80 -2.42 32.34
C THR A 3 4.66 -1.56 31.09
N ARG A 4 5.27 -0.37 31.14
CA ARG A 4 5.27 0.55 29.99
C ARG A 4 5.95 -0.06 28.75
N THR A 5 6.98 -0.87 28.96
CA THR A 5 7.68 -1.58 27.88
C THR A 5 6.80 -2.64 27.24
N GLU A 6 6.07 -3.42 28.03
CA GLU A 6 5.09 -4.41 27.54
C GLU A 6 3.94 -3.73 26.77
N MET A 7 3.47 -2.55 27.23
CA MET A 7 2.49 -1.76 26.48
C MET A 7 3.01 -1.30 25.11
N ASN A 8 4.26 -0.82 25.04
CA ASN A 8 4.85 -0.39 23.77
C ASN A 8 5.01 -1.56 22.79
N MET A 9 5.55 -2.69 23.26
CA MET A 9 5.69 -3.90 22.44
C MET A 9 4.35 -4.42 21.92
N LEU A 10 3.31 -4.40 22.75
CA LEU A 10 1.96 -4.81 22.34
C LEU A 10 1.39 -3.86 21.29
N THR A 11 1.63 -2.55 21.44
CA THR A 11 1.16 -1.52 20.50
C THR A 11 1.81 -1.68 19.13
N GLU A 12 3.13 -1.90 19.09
CA GLU A 12 3.87 -2.14 17.85
C GLU A 12 3.37 -3.41 17.13
N ARG A 13 3.26 -4.53 17.87
CA ARG A 13 2.72 -5.80 17.35
C ARG A 13 1.29 -5.63 16.83
N PHE A 14 0.46 -4.88 17.54
CA PHE A 14 -0.92 -4.65 17.16
C PHE A 14 -1.01 -3.82 15.88
N ALA A 15 -0.21 -2.76 15.75
CA ALA A 15 -0.15 -1.93 14.55
C ALA A 15 0.32 -2.74 13.33
N GLU A 16 1.32 -3.61 13.48
CA GLU A 16 1.77 -4.49 12.41
C GLU A 16 0.69 -5.48 11.96
N VAL A 17 0.00 -6.12 12.92
CA VAL A 17 -1.01 -7.14 12.64
C VAL A 17 -2.28 -6.53 12.04
N THR A 18 -2.76 -5.40 12.58
CA THR A 18 -3.96 -4.71 12.07
C THR A 18 -3.69 -3.96 10.77
N GLY A 19 -2.49 -3.40 10.61
CA GLY A 19 -2.05 -2.80 9.36
C GLY A 19 -2.11 -3.82 8.21
N LYS A 20 -1.56 -5.01 8.39
CA LYS A 20 -1.59 -6.06 7.36
C LYS A 20 -3.00 -6.58 7.04
N GLN A 21 -3.89 -6.67 8.04
CA GLN A 21 -5.26 -7.16 7.83
C GLN A 21 -6.17 -6.16 7.12
N ASN A 22 -5.89 -4.85 7.23
CA ASN A 22 -6.70 -3.80 6.63
C ASN A 22 -6.17 -3.28 5.28
N ASP A 23 -5.10 -3.87 4.75
CA ASP A 23 -4.55 -3.42 3.47
C ASP A 23 -5.51 -3.74 2.32
N SER A 24 -6.19 -2.70 1.84
CA SER A 24 -7.15 -2.80 0.74
C SER A 24 -6.40 -2.91 -0.58
N VAL A 25 -6.53 -4.06 -1.24
CA VAL A 25 -5.99 -4.27 -2.59
C VAL A 25 -6.86 -3.54 -3.62
N MET A 26 -6.22 -2.75 -4.48
CA MET A 26 -6.85 -2.00 -5.56
C MET A 26 -6.46 -2.57 -6.92
N ASN A 27 -7.38 -2.54 -7.89
CA ASN A 27 -7.05 -2.77 -9.30
C ASN A 27 -6.53 -1.47 -9.94
N SER A 28 -6.06 -1.53 -11.20
CA SER A 28 -5.51 -0.34 -11.88
C SER A 28 -6.48 0.83 -11.99
N ALA A 29 -7.78 0.58 -12.17
CA ALA A 29 -8.77 1.65 -12.29
C ALA A 29 -8.92 2.41 -10.95
N ARG A 30 -9.12 1.65 -9.87
CA ARG A 30 -9.25 2.21 -8.51
C ARG A 30 -7.96 2.87 -8.02
N CYS A 31 -6.80 2.32 -8.37
CA CYS A 31 -5.51 2.91 -8.03
C CYS A 31 -5.29 4.24 -8.76
N ALA A 32 -5.65 4.34 -10.05
CA ALA A 32 -5.55 5.58 -10.81
C ALA A 32 -6.45 6.68 -10.23
N GLU A 33 -7.70 6.32 -9.89
CA GLU A 33 -8.65 7.20 -9.20
C GLU A 33 -8.11 7.65 -7.84
N TYR A 34 -7.61 6.72 -7.03
CA TYR A 34 -7.05 7.02 -5.71
C TYR A 34 -5.88 8.00 -5.77
N LEU A 35 -5.05 7.91 -6.82
CA LEU A 35 -3.92 8.79 -7.04
C LEU A 35 -4.29 10.10 -7.75
N GLY A 36 -5.53 10.27 -8.21
CA GLY A 36 -5.95 11.42 -9.00
C GLY A 36 -5.23 11.53 -10.35
N ILE A 37 -4.84 10.41 -10.97
CA ILE A 37 -4.12 10.38 -12.25
C ILE A 37 -4.87 9.57 -13.31
N SER A 38 -4.53 9.78 -14.59
CA SER A 38 -5.06 8.92 -15.67
C SER A 38 -4.49 7.51 -15.61
N GLN A 39 -5.25 6.51 -16.10
CA GLN A 39 -4.77 5.13 -16.19
C GLN A 39 -3.52 5.00 -17.07
N GLY A 40 -3.38 5.83 -18.11
CA GLY A 40 -2.16 5.88 -18.92
C GLY A 40 -0.94 6.34 -18.13
N ALA A 41 -1.11 7.37 -17.29
CA ALA A 41 -0.05 7.86 -16.41
C ALA A 41 0.31 6.85 -15.31
N LEU A 42 -0.68 6.06 -14.82
CA LEU A 42 -0.41 4.94 -13.93
C LEU A 42 0.39 3.84 -14.63
N ARG A 43 0.00 3.45 -15.85
CA ARG A 43 0.72 2.44 -16.65
C ARG A 43 2.17 2.86 -16.94
N LYS A 44 2.40 4.14 -17.23
CA LYS A 44 3.75 4.68 -17.40
C LYS A 44 4.58 4.51 -16.13
N ARG A 45 4.03 4.86 -14.96
CA ARG A 45 4.72 4.67 -13.66
C ARG A 45 5.04 3.21 -13.34
N VAL A 46 4.12 2.30 -13.68
CA VAL A 46 4.32 0.84 -13.56
C VAL A 46 5.46 0.39 -14.48
N HIS A 47 5.45 0.83 -15.74
CA HIS A 47 6.50 0.52 -16.71
C HIS A 47 7.86 1.06 -16.27
N ASP A 48 7.90 2.29 -15.77
CA ASP A 48 9.11 2.95 -15.27
C ASP A 48 9.58 2.39 -13.92
N GLY A 49 8.85 1.43 -13.33
CA GLY A 49 9.20 0.78 -12.05
C GLY A 49 9.06 1.67 -10.82
N THR A 50 8.37 2.81 -10.95
CA THR A 50 8.29 3.84 -9.90
C THR A 50 7.22 3.59 -8.86
N ILE A 51 6.15 2.86 -9.22
CA ILE A 51 5.04 2.56 -8.30
C ILE A 51 5.01 1.05 -8.00
N PRO A 52 4.93 0.64 -6.72
CA PRO A 52 4.86 -0.77 -6.36
C PRO A 52 3.55 -1.40 -6.84
N TYR A 53 3.66 -2.61 -7.41
CA TYR A 53 2.51 -3.38 -7.89
C TYR A 53 2.76 -4.88 -7.82
N THR A 54 1.68 -5.65 -7.78
CA THR A 54 1.69 -7.11 -7.89
C THR A 54 0.93 -7.52 -9.14
N LYS A 55 1.51 -8.43 -9.92
CA LYS A 55 0.88 -8.97 -11.14
C LYS A 55 0.28 -10.34 -10.86
N LYS A 56 -0.98 -10.54 -11.26
CA LYS A 56 -1.65 -11.85 -11.24
C LYS A 56 -2.25 -12.12 -12.62
N GLY A 57 -1.58 -12.98 -13.39
CA GLY A 57 -1.89 -13.17 -14.81
C GLY A 57 -1.67 -11.88 -15.61
N LYS A 58 -2.73 -11.38 -16.27
CA LYS A 58 -2.70 -10.13 -17.04
C LYS A 58 -3.10 -8.89 -16.22
N LEU A 59 -3.54 -9.08 -14.98
CA LEU A 59 -4.07 -8.01 -14.13
C LEU A 59 -3.00 -7.48 -13.16
N LEU A 60 -3.08 -6.18 -12.90
CA LEU A 60 -2.22 -5.46 -11.95
C LEU A 60 -3.03 -5.10 -10.70
N TYR A 61 -2.44 -5.34 -9.56
CA TYR A 61 -2.99 -5.07 -8.24
C TYR A 61 -2.02 -4.21 -7.44
N PHE A 62 -2.58 -3.36 -6.59
CA PHE A 62 -1.85 -2.36 -5.84
C PHE A 62 -2.28 -2.43 -4.37
N SER A 63 -1.31 -2.60 -3.49
CA SER A 63 -1.51 -2.40 -2.05
C SER A 63 -1.73 -0.91 -1.79
N LYS A 64 -2.75 -0.56 -1.02
CA LYS A 64 -2.96 0.85 -0.64
C LYS A 64 -1.82 1.34 0.23
N GLN A 65 -1.29 0.48 1.10
CA GLN A 65 -0.15 0.82 1.94
C GLN A 65 1.12 1.10 1.14
N ASP A 66 1.45 0.27 0.16
CA ASP A 66 2.66 0.47 -0.63
C ASP A 66 2.53 1.69 -1.55
N VAL A 67 1.33 1.94 -2.09
CA VAL A 67 1.05 3.18 -2.83
C VAL A 67 1.19 4.41 -1.93
N ASN A 68 0.73 4.35 -0.67
CA ASN A 68 0.91 5.44 0.29
C ASN A 68 2.38 5.66 0.64
N LYS A 69 3.17 4.60 0.85
CA LYS A 69 4.62 4.72 1.06
C LYS A 69 5.28 5.42 -0.11
N TYR A 70 4.96 5.02 -1.34
CA TYR A 70 5.42 5.69 -2.56
C TYR A 70 5.09 7.21 -2.59
N LEU A 71 3.92 7.61 -2.08
CA LEU A 71 3.53 9.03 -2.02
C LEU A 71 4.32 9.82 -0.96
N LEU A 72 4.67 9.18 0.16
CA LEU A 72 5.35 9.81 1.29
C LEU A 72 6.87 9.81 1.17
N ASP A 73 7.43 8.94 0.32
CA ASP A 73 8.87 8.83 0.06
C ASP A 73 9.38 9.85 -1.01
N LYS A 74 8.57 10.88 -1.29
CA LYS A 74 8.85 11.95 -2.26
C LYS A 74 9.11 13.30 -1.61
#